data_AF-R5XED9-F1
#
_entry.id   AF-R5XED9-F1
#
_cell.length_a   1.000
_cell.length_b   1.000
_cell.length_c   1.000
_cell.angle_alpha   90.00
_cell.angle_beta   90.00
_cell.angle_gamma   90.00
#
_symmetry.space_group_name_H-M   'P 1'
#
loop_
_entity.id
_entity.type
_entity.pdbx_description
1 polymer ?
#
loop_
_entity_poly.entity_id
_entity_poly.type
_entity_poly.pdbx_seq_one_letter_code
_entity_poly.pdbx_strand_id
1 'polypeptide(L)'
;MKIQRTDWGYIEWRHIHDENDKKQLMDIRISVVLPGKSQPKHTHYSEEQMLYVMSGEGIHIINGKKHHKKAGEFVYIDGGATHETHNIGDEPLRELLVSNPVVVNNYDYEDKKIDGLNRIIEAIQSQFIEPLNIPITIYDSSWKILLQTKCFNNYCIKTCALNGRFAYCDCLTPQNTAEDEQYTFKCSHGLTIYHIPIIYEDEVIGYIRGGHILLASDGKKSDQKNIYDTPTSTAMSIKRLLVQIAKSIVNYYRFNKLRGEVQEKNMAIEKTSKLREELKNDLIKEQEKVTNLKINHHFLFNTLNSMASMALEKDCFDLYSAIIDLSKLFRYTMGVELEFTELEKEIDYVKQYLNLQKIRYSDELEIEYNIDEKYNNVGVPFNFLQPIVENAFVHGFKNSLDKKKLKLSTFLYNERLRIVIENNGSSLSDSDVCTVIQKIHNNSGHGLSLIHSKLQFAYANNFKMDVISNEKSTSFIIDIPIVNNLKK
;
A
#
# COMPACT_ATOMS: atom_id res chain seq x y z
N MET A 1 1.84 15.68 60.42
CA MET A 1 0.48 15.16 60.20
C MET A 1 -0.35 16.31 59.64
N LYS A 2 -0.75 16.24 58.35
CA LYS A 2 -1.48 17.34 57.70
C LYS A 2 -2.96 17.17 58.06
N ILE A 3 -3.56 18.17 58.70
CA ILE A 3 -5.00 18.18 59.02
C ILE A 3 -5.69 19.13 58.06
N GLN A 4 -6.70 18.64 57.35
CA GLN A 4 -7.54 19.44 56.46
C GLN A 4 -8.90 19.61 57.12
N ARG A 5 -9.32 20.86 57.37
CA ARG A 5 -10.61 21.17 58.00
C ARG A 5 -11.70 21.34 56.93
N THR A 6 -12.91 20.90 57.24
CA THR A 6 -14.11 21.02 56.40
C THR A 6 -15.28 21.53 57.25
N ASP A 7 -16.40 21.87 56.63
CA ASP A 7 -17.59 22.35 57.35
C ASP A 7 -18.32 21.24 58.15
N TRP A 8 -18.02 19.97 57.86
CA TRP A 8 -18.60 18.80 58.51
C TRP A 8 -17.64 18.11 59.50
N GLY A 9 -16.37 18.50 59.52
CA GLY A 9 -15.36 17.93 60.41
C GLY A 9 -13.94 18.18 59.93
N TYR A 10 -13.12 17.13 59.89
CA TYR A 10 -11.74 17.24 59.42
C TYR A 10 -11.17 15.89 58.95
N ILE A 11 -10.11 15.98 58.14
CA ILE A 11 -9.38 14.85 57.59
C ILE A 11 -7.95 14.88 58.14
N GLU A 12 -7.53 13.78 58.75
CA GLU A 12 -6.16 13.56 59.20
C GLU A 12 -5.42 12.69 58.17
N TRP A 13 -4.43 13.27 57.49
CA TRP A 13 -3.61 12.51 56.55
C TRP A 13 -2.59 11.64 57.29
N ARG A 14 -2.68 10.31 57.07
CA ARG A 14 -1.71 9.32 57.59
C ARG A 14 -0.65 9.01 56.53
N HIS A 15 -1.08 8.95 55.28
CA HIS A 15 -0.22 8.83 54.12
C HIS A 15 -0.86 9.57 52.94
N ILE A 16 -0.08 10.41 52.28
CA ILE A 16 -0.44 11.05 51.02
C ILE A 16 0.56 10.50 50.02
N HIS A 17 0.06 9.96 48.93
CA HIS A 17 0.89 9.42 47.89
C HIS A 17 1.79 10.50 47.23
N ASP A 18 3.05 10.15 46.94
CA ASP A 18 4.05 10.99 46.25
C ASP A 18 3.98 10.80 44.72
N GLU A 19 3.73 11.88 43.98
CA GLU A 19 3.67 11.92 42.51
C GLU A 19 4.90 11.32 41.79
N ASN A 20 6.05 11.26 42.46
CA ASN A 20 7.29 10.72 41.88
C ASN A 20 7.50 9.22 42.12
N ASP A 21 6.75 8.59 43.02
CA ASP A 21 6.91 7.16 43.35
C ASP A 21 5.83 6.29 42.70
N LYS A 22 6.18 5.65 41.58
CA LYS A 22 5.29 4.75 40.82
C LYS A 22 4.86 3.47 41.56
N LYS A 23 5.48 3.13 42.71
CA LYS A 23 5.17 1.91 43.47
C LYS A 23 4.11 2.13 44.56
N GLN A 24 3.77 3.37 44.85
CA GLN A 24 2.77 3.73 45.85
C GLN A 24 1.61 4.37 45.09
N LEU A 25 0.37 3.94 45.32
CA LEU A 25 -0.79 4.49 44.60
C LEU A 25 -1.96 4.80 45.53
N MET A 26 -1.90 4.36 46.79
CA MET A 26 -2.99 4.47 47.74
C MET A 26 -2.83 5.67 48.65
N ASP A 27 -3.94 6.34 48.97
CA ASP A 27 -4.01 7.34 50.02
C ASP A 27 -4.61 6.74 51.29
N ILE A 28 -4.06 7.11 52.47
CA ILE A 28 -4.58 6.66 53.76
C ILE A 28 -4.87 7.88 54.64
N ARG A 29 -6.12 8.01 55.07
CA ARG A 29 -6.58 9.12 55.90
C ARG A 29 -7.53 8.67 56.99
N ILE A 30 -7.64 9.45 58.05
CA ILE A 30 -8.74 9.31 59.02
C ILE A 30 -9.73 10.44 58.73
N SER A 31 -10.94 10.09 58.33
CA SER A 31 -12.06 11.02 58.19
C SER A 31 -12.75 11.14 59.54
N VAL A 32 -13.02 12.37 60.00
CA VAL A 32 -13.75 12.63 61.24
C VAL A 32 -14.97 13.48 60.95
N VAL A 33 -16.17 12.91 61.14
CA VAL A 33 -17.45 13.61 61.01
C VAL A 33 -17.94 13.95 62.41
N LEU A 34 -18.14 15.24 62.70
CA LEU A 34 -18.56 15.70 64.03
C LEU A 34 -20.01 15.30 64.35
N PRO A 35 -20.39 15.19 65.64
CA PRO A 35 -21.76 14.88 66.04
C PRO A 35 -22.79 15.80 65.38
N GLY A 36 -23.87 15.22 64.84
CA GLY A 36 -24.94 15.94 64.14
C GLY A 36 -24.53 16.60 62.82
N LYS A 37 -23.30 16.36 62.32
CA LYS A 37 -22.85 16.81 61.00
C LYS A 37 -22.95 15.69 59.97
N SER A 38 -23.00 16.10 58.71
CA SER A 38 -22.97 15.18 57.58
C SER A 38 -21.97 15.62 56.53
N GLN A 39 -21.24 14.64 56.00
CA GLN A 39 -20.50 14.80 54.77
C GLN A 39 -21.52 14.78 53.61
N PRO A 40 -21.62 15.86 52.82
CA PRO A 40 -22.65 15.98 51.81
C PRO A 40 -22.45 14.98 50.67
N LYS A 41 -23.51 14.70 49.92
CA LYS A 41 -23.47 13.81 48.76
C LYS A 41 -22.39 14.19 47.75
N HIS A 42 -21.49 13.25 47.46
CA HIS A 42 -20.43 13.42 46.48
C HIS A 42 -20.09 12.08 45.81
N THR A 43 -19.19 12.10 44.83
CA THR A 43 -18.78 10.93 44.06
C THR A 43 -17.27 10.92 43.89
N HIS A 44 -16.66 9.76 44.10
CA HIS A 44 -15.25 9.52 43.81
C HIS A 44 -15.14 8.69 42.55
N TYR A 45 -14.75 9.31 41.43
CA TYR A 45 -14.74 8.63 40.14
C TYR A 45 -13.43 7.90 39.81
N SER A 46 -12.33 8.35 40.43
CA SER A 46 -10.97 7.89 40.13
C SER A 46 -10.40 6.95 41.19
N GLU A 47 -11.16 6.69 42.25
CA GLU A 47 -10.73 5.89 43.39
C GLU A 47 -11.92 5.09 43.94
N GLU A 48 -11.68 3.82 44.26
CA GLU A 48 -12.53 3.05 45.16
C GLU A 48 -12.09 3.32 46.60
N GLN A 49 -13.01 3.24 47.55
CA GLN A 49 -12.74 3.56 48.95
C GLN A 49 -13.13 2.41 49.87
N MET A 50 -12.21 2.10 50.76
CA MET A 50 -12.38 1.17 51.86
C MET A 50 -12.39 1.97 53.16
N LEU A 51 -13.50 1.93 53.90
CA LEU A 51 -13.65 2.63 55.17
C LEU A 51 -13.81 1.61 56.30
N TYR A 52 -13.04 1.81 57.36
CA TYR A 52 -13.15 1.06 58.61
C TYR A 52 -13.52 2.03 59.74
N VAL A 53 -14.69 1.83 60.35
CA VAL A 53 -15.18 2.70 61.42
C VAL A 53 -14.39 2.41 62.68
N MET A 54 -13.58 3.38 63.12
CA MET A 54 -12.73 3.28 64.30
C MET A 54 -13.50 3.60 65.59
N SER A 55 -14.40 4.59 65.54
CA SER A 55 -15.23 5.02 66.68
C SER A 55 -16.48 5.77 66.20
N GLY A 56 -17.52 5.83 67.03
CA GLY A 56 -18.80 6.46 66.71
C GLY A 56 -19.72 5.58 65.87
N GLU A 57 -20.86 6.14 65.47
CA GLU A 57 -21.85 5.50 64.59
C GLU A 57 -22.43 6.49 63.58
N GLY A 58 -22.74 5.97 62.38
CA GLY A 58 -23.16 6.79 61.26
C GLY A 58 -24.01 6.05 60.24
N ILE A 59 -24.74 6.82 59.44
CA ILE A 59 -25.48 6.32 58.28
C ILE A 59 -24.73 6.72 57.02
N HIS A 60 -24.24 5.72 56.30
CA HIS A 60 -23.67 5.87 54.95
C HIS A 60 -24.76 5.62 53.92
N ILE A 61 -24.97 6.56 53.01
CA ILE A 61 -25.96 6.42 51.94
C ILE A 61 -25.21 6.26 50.64
N ILE A 62 -25.08 5.02 50.14
CA ILE A 62 -24.31 4.69 48.93
C ILE A 62 -25.29 4.34 47.80
N ASN A 63 -25.22 5.08 46.70
CA ASN A 63 -26.16 4.96 45.56
C ASN A 63 -27.64 4.97 46.00
N GLY A 64 -27.95 5.79 47.01
CA GLY A 64 -29.30 5.94 47.58
C GLY A 64 -29.71 4.87 48.59
N LYS A 65 -28.90 3.83 48.82
CA LYS A 65 -29.14 2.80 49.84
C LYS A 65 -28.50 3.20 51.16
N LYS A 66 -29.26 3.12 52.25
CA LYS A 66 -28.77 3.45 53.60
C LYS A 66 -28.09 2.25 54.25
N HIS A 67 -26.91 2.48 54.81
CA HIS A 67 -26.11 1.52 55.55
C HIS A 67 -25.78 2.13 56.91
N HIS A 68 -26.35 1.58 57.98
CA HIS A 68 -25.99 1.96 59.34
C HIS A 68 -24.70 1.23 59.71
N LYS A 69 -23.70 1.98 60.20
CA LYS A 69 -22.37 1.47 60.55
C LYS A 69 -21.91 2.00 61.89
N LYS A 70 -21.28 1.12 62.67
CA LYS A 70 -20.68 1.42 63.98
C LYS A 70 -19.24 0.95 64.07
N ALA A 71 -18.56 1.35 65.14
CA ALA A 71 -17.18 0.95 65.40
C ALA A 71 -16.92 -0.55 65.18
N GLY A 72 -15.86 -0.87 64.44
CA GLY A 72 -15.47 -2.23 64.06
C GLY A 72 -16.04 -2.70 62.71
N GLU A 73 -16.95 -1.96 62.10
CA GLU A 73 -17.57 -2.34 60.83
C GLU A 73 -16.89 -1.69 59.62
N PHE A 74 -17.08 -2.34 58.47
CA PHE A 74 -16.46 -1.97 57.19
C PHE A 74 -17.50 -1.46 56.18
N VAL A 75 -17.07 -0.51 55.35
CA VAL A 75 -17.82 0.03 54.21
C VAL A 75 -16.92 0.02 52.99
N TYR A 76 -17.46 -0.50 51.88
CA TYR A 76 -16.81 -0.48 50.58
C TYR A 76 -17.59 0.42 49.64
N ILE A 77 -16.88 1.24 48.87
CA ILE A 77 -17.47 2.23 47.97
C ILE A 77 -16.76 2.11 46.63
N ASP A 78 -17.48 1.60 45.64
CA ASP A 78 -17.01 1.49 44.26
C ASP A 78 -16.66 2.86 43.67
N GLY A 79 -15.67 2.87 42.78
CA GLY A 79 -15.40 4.04 41.93
C GLY A 79 -16.65 4.43 41.13
N GLY A 80 -17.00 5.72 41.16
CA GLY A 80 -18.17 6.28 40.50
C GLY A 80 -19.48 6.19 41.31
N ALA A 81 -19.48 5.55 42.48
CA ALA A 81 -20.63 5.51 43.37
C ALA A 81 -20.86 6.87 44.07
N THR A 82 -22.12 7.30 44.12
CA THR A 82 -22.50 8.48 44.92
C THR A 82 -22.62 8.08 46.40
N HIS A 83 -22.07 8.88 47.31
CA HIS A 83 -22.20 8.62 48.74
C HIS A 83 -22.29 9.86 49.62
N GLU A 84 -22.88 9.70 50.80
CA GLU A 84 -22.90 10.68 51.89
C GLU A 84 -22.87 9.97 53.24
N THR A 85 -22.28 10.61 54.23
CA THR A 85 -22.11 10.04 55.58
C THR A 85 -22.74 10.99 56.59
N HIS A 86 -23.62 10.47 57.44
CA HIS A 86 -24.27 11.21 58.51
C HIS A 86 -23.82 10.65 59.85
N ASN A 87 -23.20 11.48 60.69
CA ASN A 87 -22.97 11.08 62.07
C ASN A 87 -24.29 11.19 62.84
N ILE A 88 -24.78 10.06 63.35
CA ILE A 88 -26.03 9.98 64.12
C ILE A 88 -25.81 9.80 65.62
N GLY A 89 -24.55 9.60 66.04
CA GLY A 89 -24.17 9.47 67.44
C GLY A 89 -23.76 10.79 68.09
N ASP A 90 -23.57 10.75 69.40
CA ASP A 90 -23.16 11.89 70.22
C ASP A 90 -21.63 12.08 70.27
N GLU A 91 -20.87 11.13 69.71
CA GLU A 91 -19.42 11.16 69.61
C GLU A 91 -18.94 11.32 68.16
N PRO A 92 -17.73 11.84 67.90
CA PRO A 92 -17.20 11.93 66.54
C PRO A 92 -17.09 10.55 65.86
N LEU A 93 -17.69 10.44 64.68
CA LEU A 93 -17.52 9.30 63.80
C LEU A 93 -16.12 9.39 63.18
N ARG A 94 -15.23 8.46 63.54
CA ARG A 94 -13.85 8.41 63.03
C ARG A 94 -13.69 7.18 62.16
N GLU A 95 -13.20 7.37 60.94
CA GLU A 95 -13.13 6.33 59.93
C GLU A 95 -11.75 6.31 59.29
N LEU A 96 -11.06 5.16 59.36
CA LEU A 96 -9.86 4.93 58.57
C LEU A 96 -10.29 4.66 57.14
N LEU A 97 -9.89 5.54 56.23
CA LEU A 97 -10.24 5.50 54.82
C LEU A 97 -8.97 5.25 54.00
N VAL A 98 -9.02 4.17 53.21
CA VAL A 98 -8.00 3.82 52.22
C VAL A 98 -8.62 4.06 50.84
N SER A 99 -7.99 4.92 50.03
CA SER A 99 -8.40 5.18 48.65
C SER A 99 -7.46 4.48 47.70
N ASN A 100 -8.00 3.60 46.86
CA ASN A 100 -7.25 2.88 45.83
C ASN A 100 -7.66 3.41 44.45
N PRO A 101 -6.73 3.85 43.58
CA PRO A 101 -7.09 4.40 42.29
C PRO A 101 -7.66 3.31 41.37
N VAL A 102 -8.71 3.67 40.64
CA VAL A 102 -9.28 2.81 39.60
C VAL A 102 -8.25 2.68 38.48
N VAL A 103 -7.74 1.46 38.28
CA VAL A 103 -6.81 1.17 37.18
C VAL A 103 -7.61 0.91 35.91
N VAL A 104 -7.33 1.71 34.89
CA VAL A 104 -7.80 1.46 33.53
C VAL A 104 -7.02 0.29 32.94
N ASN A 105 -7.63 -0.89 32.89
CA ASN A 105 -7.06 -2.02 32.15
C ASN A 105 -7.29 -1.85 30.65
N ASN A 106 -6.30 -2.24 29.85
CA ASN A 106 -6.44 -2.36 28.39
C ASN A 106 -7.42 -3.51 28.11
N TYR A 107 -8.66 -3.19 27.74
CA TYR A 107 -9.69 -4.16 27.37
C TYR A 107 -9.47 -4.75 25.97
N ASP A 108 -10.00 -5.95 25.74
CA ASP A 108 -9.99 -6.62 24.44
C ASP A 108 -10.72 -5.79 23.37
N TYR A 109 -10.00 -5.52 22.30
CA TYR A 109 -10.37 -4.54 21.29
C TYR A 109 -11.29 -5.14 20.21
N GLU A 110 -12.43 -4.49 19.91
CA GLU A 110 -13.29 -4.90 18.79
C GLU A 110 -12.65 -4.67 17.42
N ASP A 111 -12.87 -5.63 16.52
CA ASP A 111 -12.11 -5.86 15.29
C ASP A 111 -12.50 -4.97 14.09
N LYS A 112 -12.95 -3.72 14.32
CA LYS A 112 -13.45 -2.82 13.26
C LYS A 112 -12.38 -1.81 12.79
N LYS A 113 -12.32 -1.57 11.47
CA LYS A 113 -11.48 -0.51 10.87
C LYS A 113 -12.08 0.86 11.19
N ILE A 114 -11.37 1.63 12.01
CA ILE A 114 -11.84 2.91 12.55
C ILE A 114 -10.87 4.01 12.10
N ASP A 115 -11.41 5.06 11.48
CA ASP A 115 -10.64 6.16 10.93
C ASP A 115 -11.08 7.49 11.55
N GLY A 116 -10.10 8.33 11.93
CA GLY A 116 -10.30 9.58 12.64
C GLY A 116 -10.59 9.48 14.14
N LEU A 117 -10.17 10.49 14.91
CA LEU A 117 -10.35 10.56 16.36
C LEU A 117 -11.82 10.38 16.77
N ASN A 118 -12.79 10.90 16.01
CA ASN A 118 -14.21 10.76 16.32
C ASN A 118 -14.65 9.30 16.47
N ARG A 119 -14.30 8.44 15.50
CA ARG A 119 -14.73 7.03 15.54
C ARG A 119 -13.99 6.23 16.63
N ILE A 120 -12.77 6.66 16.99
CA ILE A 120 -12.05 6.10 18.14
C ILE A 120 -12.78 6.42 19.43
N ILE A 121 -13.19 7.67 19.59
CA ILE A 121 -13.96 8.10 20.75
C ILE A 121 -15.29 7.34 20.84
N GLU A 122 -16.00 7.13 19.73
CA GLU A 122 -17.20 6.28 19.67
C GLU A 122 -16.92 4.83 20.14
N ALA A 123 -15.80 4.24 19.73
CA ALA A 123 -15.45 2.86 20.10
C ALA A 123 -15.11 2.70 21.59
N ILE A 124 -14.43 3.68 22.18
CA ILE A 124 -14.07 3.63 23.60
C ILE A 124 -15.16 4.20 24.51
N GLN A 125 -16.17 4.89 23.97
CA GLN A 125 -17.19 5.59 24.76
C GLN A 125 -17.88 4.63 25.74
N SER A 126 -18.57 3.61 25.23
CA SER A 126 -19.40 2.74 26.08
C SER A 126 -18.59 1.70 26.87
N GLN A 127 -17.44 1.29 26.37
CA GLN A 127 -16.60 0.28 27.02
C GLN A 127 -15.68 0.87 28.10
N PHE A 128 -15.27 2.14 27.94
CA PHE A 128 -14.23 2.73 28.77
C PHE A 128 -14.63 4.03 29.46
N ILE A 129 -15.31 4.96 28.77
CA ILE A 129 -15.59 6.29 29.33
C ILE A 129 -16.87 6.32 30.17
N GLU A 130 -17.97 5.77 29.66
CA GLU A 130 -19.27 5.77 30.34
C GLU A 130 -19.25 5.09 31.72
N PRO A 131 -18.56 3.94 31.92
CA PRO A 131 -18.48 3.29 33.22
C PRO A 131 -17.79 4.13 34.31
N LEU A 132 -16.88 5.04 33.94
CA LEU A 132 -16.17 5.90 34.90
C LEU A 132 -17.09 6.96 35.53
N ASN A 133 -18.22 7.27 34.87
CA ASN A 133 -19.20 8.26 35.32
C ASN A 133 -18.59 9.67 35.55
N ILE A 134 -17.47 10.02 34.90
CA ILE A 134 -16.75 11.30 35.11
C ILE A 134 -17.29 12.39 34.18
N PRO A 135 -17.50 13.63 34.68
CA PRO A 135 -17.80 14.77 33.82
C PRO A 135 -16.60 15.13 32.95
N ILE A 136 -16.57 14.61 31.72
CA ILE A 136 -15.55 14.93 30.71
C ILE A 136 -16.17 15.40 29.40
N THR A 137 -15.43 16.26 28.70
CA THR A 137 -15.70 16.64 27.32
C THR A 137 -14.43 16.43 26.51
N ILE A 138 -14.55 15.72 25.39
CA ILE A 138 -13.46 15.43 24.45
C ILE A 138 -13.72 16.20 23.16
N TYR A 139 -12.67 16.83 22.66
CA TYR A 139 -12.67 17.66 21.46
C TYR A 139 -11.69 17.13 20.43
N ASP A 140 -11.93 17.44 19.16
CA ASP A 140 -10.88 17.37 18.13
C ASP A 140 -9.95 18.59 18.22
N SER A 141 -8.92 18.60 17.37
CA SER A 141 -7.95 19.71 17.27
C SER A 141 -8.57 21.04 16.84
N SER A 142 -9.77 21.03 16.25
CA SER A 142 -10.53 22.22 15.85
C SER A 142 -11.56 22.65 16.91
N TRP A 143 -11.45 22.13 18.13
CA TRP A 143 -12.38 22.39 19.24
C TRP A 143 -13.83 21.97 18.97
N LYS A 144 -14.07 21.06 18.02
CA LYS A 144 -15.38 20.42 17.86
C LYS A 144 -15.54 19.34 18.91
N ILE A 145 -16.68 19.35 19.61
CA ILE A 145 -17.00 18.32 20.60
C ILE A 145 -17.18 16.97 19.89
N LEU A 146 -16.38 15.98 20.29
CA LEU A 146 -16.49 14.58 19.87
C LEU A 146 -17.31 13.77 20.87
N LEU A 147 -17.12 14.02 22.17
CA LEU A 147 -17.87 13.37 23.23
C LEU A 147 -18.09 14.32 24.40
N GLN A 148 -19.27 14.24 24.98
CA GLN A 148 -19.60 14.90 26.23
C GLN A 148 -20.44 13.97 27.10
N THR A 149 -19.95 13.66 28.29
CA THR A 149 -20.66 12.79 29.25
C THR A 149 -21.85 13.52 29.88
N LYS A 150 -22.88 12.79 30.34
CA LYS A 150 -24.09 13.39 30.95
C LYS A 150 -24.02 13.59 32.48
N CYS A 151 -22.94 13.15 33.11
CA CYS A 151 -22.79 13.02 34.57
C CYS A 151 -22.23 14.27 35.27
N PHE A 152 -22.51 15.47 34.75
CA PHE A 152 -22.13 16.71 35.41
C PHE A 152 -22.86 16.88 36.75
N ASN A 153 -22.21 17.53 37.71
CA ASN A 153 -22.86 17.82 38.99
C ASN A 153 -24.06 18.76 38.81
N ASN A 154 -25.05 18.65 39.69
CA ASN A 154 -26.29 19.45 39.62
C ASN A 154 -26.03 20.95 39.62
N TYR A 155 -24.93 21.39 40.21
CA TYR A 155 -24.52 22.79 40.21
C TYR A 155 -24.16 23.25 38.79
N CYS A 156 -23.31 22.51 38.08
CA CYS A 156 -22.98 22.77 36.67
C CYS A 156 -24.23 22.72 35.78
N ILE A 157 -25.11 21.73 35.98
CA ILE A 157 -26.33 21.58 35.19
C ILE A 157 -27.26 22.80 35.36
N LYS A 158 -27.49 23.24 36.60
CA LYS A 158 -28.41 24.35 36.92
C LYS A 158 -27.81 25.71 36.57
N THR A 159 -26.54 25.93 36.92
CA THR A 159 -25.89 27.23 36.80
C THR A 159 -25.42 27.50 35.37
N CYS A 160 -24.93 26.48 34.66
CA CYS A 160 -24.38 26.62 33.30
C CYS A 160 -25.35 26.10 32.21
N ALA A 161 -26.60 25.80 32.55
CA ALA A 161 -27.65 25.35 31.63
C ALA A 161 -27.23 24.20 30.69
N LEU A 162 -26.52 23.20 31.23
CA LEU A 162 -25.96 22.07 30.48
C LEU A 162 -27.02 21.05 29.98
N ASN A 163 -28.31 21.41 29.92
CA ASN A 163 -29.41 20.52 29.53
C ASN A 163 -30.03 20.86 28.15
N GLY A 164 -29.44 21.73 27.33
CA GLY A 164 -30.04 22.00 26.02
C GLY A 164 -29.30 22.92 25.03
N ARG A 165 -28.38 23.80 25.47
CA ARG A 165 -27.53 24.60 24.56
C ARG A 165 -26.15 24.81 25.20
N PHE A 166 -25.23 23.89 24.92
CA PHE A 166 -23.89 23.74 25.52
C PHE A 166 -22.86 24.84 25.13
N ALA A 167 -23.31 26.02 24.68
CA ALA A 167 -22.45 27.02 24.04
C ALA A 167 -21.97 28.17 24.94
N TYR A 168 -22.33 28.20 26.23
CA TYR A 168 -22.14 29.40 27.08
C TYR A 168 -21.42 29.16 28.42
N CYS A 169 -20.76 28.01 28.61
CA CYS A 169 -19.85 27.84 29.75
C CYS A 169 -18.41 28.09 29.33
N ASP A 170 -17.70 28.97 30.02
CA ASP A 170 -16.26 29.20 29.84
C ASP A 170 -15.42 27.92 30.03
N CYS A 171 -16.01 26.93 30.71
CA CYS A 171 -15.44 25.60 30.89
C CYS A 171 -15.44 24.75 29.61
N LEU A 172 -16.31 25.07 28.64
CA LEU A 172 -16.48 24.31 27.40
C LEU A 172 -16.00 25.06 26.14
N THR A 173 -15.65 26.35 26.28
CA THR A 173 -15.16 27.18 25.18
C THR A 173 -13.62 27.23 25.13
N PRO A 174 -13.01 27.33 23.93
CA PRO A 174 -11.56 27.50 23.79
C PRO A 174 -11.07 28.72 24.58
N GLN A 175 -9.94 28.60 25.28
CA GLN A 175 -9.27 29.73 25.93
C GLN A 175 -7.96 30.00 25.16
N ASN A 176 -7.56 31.27 25.01
CA ASN A 176 -6.37 31.73 24.25
C ASN A 176 -5.02 31.33 24.88
N THR A 177 -4.89 30.13 25.44
CA THR A 177 -3.70 29.63 26.15
C THR A 177 -3.01 28.54 25.35
N ALA A 178 -1.69 28.35 25.57
CA ALA A 178 -0.87 27.31 24.93
C ALA A 178 -1.61 25.96 24.89
N GLU A 179 -2.06 25.57 23.68
CA GLU A 179 -2.99 24.45 23.48
C GLU A 179 -2.29 23.09 23.60
N ASP A 180 -0.97 23.05 23.46
CA ASP A 180 -0.11 21.87 23.54
C ASP A 180 0.33 21.50 24.96
N GLU A 181 0.03 22.32 25.97
CA GLU A 181 0.41 22.08 27.36
C GLU A 181 -0.76 21.62 28.24
N GLN A 182 -0.44 20.77 29.23
CA GLN A 182 -1.38 20.44 30.29
C GLN A 182 -1.47 21.60 31.29
N TYR A 183 -2.66 22.20 31.44
CA TYR A 183 -2.89 23.25 32.44
C TYR A 183 -4.17 23.06 33.25
N THR A 184 -4.30 23.84 34.32
CA THR A 184 -5.44 23.86 35.23
C THR A 184 -5.96 25.28 35.33
N PHE A 185 -7.26 25.47 35.18
CA PHE A 185 -7.90 26.79 35.30
C PHE A 185 -9.16 26.72 36.15
N LYS A 186 -9.62 27.88 36.61
CA LYS A 186 -10.91 28.00 37.29
C LYS A 186 -11.95 28.55 36.34
N CYS A 187 -13.12 27.94 36.29
CA CYS A 187 -14.24 28.51 35.55
C CYS A 187 -14.78 29.77 36.25
N SER A 188 -15.62 30.54 35.56
CA SER A 188 -16.30 31.74 36.10
C SER A 188 -17.12 31.49 37.38
N HIS A 189 -17.45 30.23 37.66
CA HIS A 189 -18.20 29.82 38.86
C HIS A 189 -17.30 29.21 39.96
N GLY A 190 -15.98 29.27 39.82
CA GLY A 190 -15.01 28.86 40.83
C GLY A 190 -14.65 27.37 40.87
N LEU A 191 -15.13 26.56 39.92
CA LEU A 191 -14.74 25.15 39.81
C LEU A 191 -13.42 25.01 39.05
N THR A 192 -12.62 24.05 39.48
CA THR A 192 -11.35 23.68 38.88
C THR A 192 -11.58 22.74 37.71
N ILE A 193 -11.00 23.09 36.56
CA ILE A 193 -11.03 22.33 35.31
C ILE A 193 -9.60 21.99 34.91
N TYR A 194 -9.40 20.74 34.51
CA TYR A 194 -8.16 20.24 33.93
C TYR A 194 -8.28 20.22 32.42
N HIS A 195 -7.26 20.74 31.75
CA HIS A 195 -7.08 20.64 30.31
C HIS A 195 -5.95 19.65 30.02
N ILE A 196 -6.25 18.59 29.28
CA ILE A 196 -5.29 17.56 28.88
C ILE A 196 -5.25 17.51 27.34
N PRO A 197 -4.14 17.85 26.69
CA PRO A 197 -3.99 17.65 25.26
C PRO A 197 -3.84 16.16 24.93
N ILE A 198 -4.39 15.74 23.80
CA ILE A 198 -4.22 14.40 23.21
C ILE A 198 -3.19 14.56 22.10
N ILE A 199 -1.97 14.09 22.33
CA ILE A 199 -0.82 14.31 21.43
C ILE A 199 -0.38 12.98 20.83
N TYR A 200 -0.26 12.93 19.51
CA TYR A 200 0.25 11.80 18.75
C TYR A 200 1.35 12.30 17.80
N GLU A 201 2.57 11.75 17.91
CA GLU A 201 3.72 12.14 17.06
C GLU A 201 3.97 13.66 17.04
N ASP A 202 3.95 14.29 18.21
CA ASP A 202 4.14 15.74 18.42
C ASP A 202 3.03 16.64 17.83
N GLU A 203 1.95 16.06 17.28
CA GLU A 203 0.76 16.78 16.84
C GLU A 203 -0.38 16.63 17.85
N VAL A 204 -1.07 17.75 18.12
CA VAL A 204 -2.28 17.75 18.93
C VAL A 204 -3.45 17.26 18.08
N ILE A 205 -3.94 16.05 18.37
CA ILE A 205 -5.08 15.46 17.66
C ILE A 205 -6.42 15.79 18.32
N GLY A 206 -6.42 16.25 19.57
CA GLY A 206 -7.61 16.66 20.30
C GLY A 206 -7.34 17.05 21.74
N TYR A 207 -8.41 17.27 22.50
CA TYR A 207 -8.32 17.77 23.88
C TYR A 207 -9.32 17.06 24.80
N ILE A 208 -8.98 16.91 26.07
CA ILE A 208 -9.89 16.49 27.13
C ILE A 208 -10.02 17.60 28.15
N ARG A 209 -11.26 17.97 28.47
CA ARG A 209 -11.59 18.80 29.63
C ARG A 209 -12.36 18.00 30.66
N GLY A 210 -11.95 18.08 31.92
CA GLY A 210 -12.59 17.38 33.03
C GLY A 210 -12.25 17.99 34.38
N GLY A 211 -12.64 17.35 35.48
CA GLY A 211 -12.46 17.88 36.83
C GLY A 211 -13.78 18.34 37.42
N HIS A 212 -14.29 19.51 36.99
CA HIS A 212 -15.56 20.10 37.48
C HIS A 212 -15.73 20.02 39.02
N ILE A 213 -14.63 20.24 39.75
CA ILE A 213 -14.54 20.09 41.22
C ILE A 213 -14.26 21.41 41.92
N LEU A 214 -14.68 21.55 43.17
CA LEU A 214 -14.30 22.66 44.05
C LEU A 214 -13.09 22.23 44.89
N LEU A 215 -11.97 22.95 44.82
CA LEU A 215 -10.76 22.60 45.58
C LEU A 215 -10.80 23.18 47.01
N ALA A 216 -10.58 22.33 48.01
CA ALA A 216 -10.65 22.72 49.43
C ALA A 216 -9.60 23.77 49.88
N SER A 217 -8.53 24.02 49.10
CA SER A 217 -7.46 24.96 49.45
C SER A 217 -7.77 26.44 49.16
N ASP A 218 -8.93 26.75 48.60
CA ASP A 218 -9.24 28.09 48.09
C ASP A 218 -9.73 29.12 49.12
N GLY A 219 -9.75 28.76 50.42
CA GLY A 219 -9.77 29.70 51.55
C GLY A 219 -11.00 30.60 51.71
N LYS A 220 -11.91 30.65 50.74
CA LYS A 220 -13.22 31.29 50.86
C LYS A 220 -14.22 30.21 51.26
N LYS A 221 -14.84 30.34 52.44
CA LYS A 221 -16.12 29.70 52.73
C LYS A 221 -17.02 30.00 51.53
N SER A 222 -17.32 28.99 50.71
CA SER A 222 -18.09 29.24 49.50
C SER A 222 -19.50 29.65 49.93
N ASP A 223 -20.01 30.76 49.41
CA ASP A 223 -21.45 31.10 49.49
C ASP A 223 -22.31 30.07 48.70
N GLN A 224 -21.68 29.05 48.12
CA GLN A 224 -22.26 27.96 47.35
C GLN A 224 -22.69 26.82 48.29
N LYS A 225 -23.78 27.05 49.05
CA LYS A 225 -24.44 25.99 49.84
C LYS A 225 -24.69 24.76 48.94
N ASN A 226 -24.01 23.65 49.23
CA ASN A 226 -24.18 22.29 48.67
C ASN A 226 -23.17 21.78 47.62
N ILE A 227 -21.99 22.39 47.41
CA ILE A 227 -20.91 21.74 46.63
C ILE A 227 -19.90 21.08 47.59
N TYR A 228 -19.48 19.87 47.26
CA TYR A 228 -18.46 19.14 48.03
C TYR A 228 -17.07 19.74 47.82
N ASP A 229 -16.43 20.15 48.92
CA ASP A 229 -15.02 20.53 48.94
C ASP A 229 -14.13 19.32 48.68
N THR A 230 -13.58 19.25 47.48
CA THR A 230 -12.77 18.12 47.03
C THR A 230 -11.36 18.21 47.63
N PRO A 231 -10.89 17.17 48.33
CA PRO A 231 -9.52 17.11 48.83
C PRO A 231 -8.49 17.15 47.70
N THR A 232 -7.30 17.70 47.99
CA THR A 232 -6.22 17.84 46.99
C THR A 232 -5.82 16.50 46.38
N SER A 233 -5.81 15.41 47.16
CA SER A 233 -5.40 14.11 46.65
C SER A 233 -6.45 13.52 45.69
N THR A 234 -7.74 13.59 46.03
CA THR A 234 -8.84 13.22 45.12
C THR A 234 -8.79 14.05 43.83
N ALA A 235 -8.47 15.34 43.92
CA ALA A 235 -8.29 16.19 42.75
C ALA A 235 -7.11 15.75 41.85
N MET A 236 -6.00 15.32 42.45
CA MET A 236 -4.85 14.73 41.75
C MET A 236 -5.21 13.38 41.10
N SER A 237 -5.95 12.51 41.79
CA SER A 237 -6.45 11.24 41.25
C SER A 237 -7.30 11.44 40.00
N ILE A 238 -8.19 12.44 40.00
CA ILE A 238 -8.99 12.81 38.82
C ILE A 238 -8.09 13.28 37.68
N LYS A 239 -7.13 14.18 37.94
CA LYS A 239 -6.19 14.67 36.92
C LYS A 239 -5.42 13.52 36.27
N ARG A 240 -4.96 12.55 37.06
CA ARG A 240 -4.23 11.36 36.56
C ARG A 240 -5.10 10.48 35.69
N LEU A 241 -6.34 10.24 36.10
CA LEU A 241 -7.27 9.45 35.31
C LEU A 241 -7.53 10.11 33.94
N LEU A 242 -7.68 11.43 33.88
CA LEU A 242 -7.80 12.16 32.61
C LEU A 242 -6.56 12.00 31.72
N VAL A 243 -5.36 12.03 32.30
CA VAL A 243 -4.10 11.77 31.58
C VAL A 243 -4.04 10.31 31.10
N GLN A 244 -4.51 9.35 31.88
CA GLN A 244 -4.60 7.95 31.46
C GLN A 244 -5.58 7.76 30.31
N ILE A 245 -6.75 8.41 30.36
CA ILE A 245 -7.73 8.40 29.26
C ILE A 245 -7.10 8.95 27.97
N ALA A 246 -6.38 10.07 28.04
CA ALA A 246 -5.68 10.64 26.89
C ALA A 246 -4.66 9.65 26.31
N LYS A 247 -3.85 9.00 27.15
CA LYS A 247 -2.89 7.97 26.72
C LYS A 247 -3.57 6.76 26.07
N SER A 248 -4.69 6.29 26.62
CA SER A 248 -5.46 5.18 26.04
C SER A 248 -6.02 5.54 24.66
N ILE A 249 -6.50 6.78 24.48
CA ILE A 249 -6.94 7.28 23.16
C ILE A 249 -5.79 7.27 22.16
N VAL A 250 -4.62 7.79 22.54
CA VAL A 250 -3.41 7.81 21.68
C VAL A 250 -2.98 6.39 21.29
N ASN A 251 -3.01 5.44 22.24
CA ASN A 251 -2.68 4.05 21.96
C ASN A 251 -3.66 3.43 20.95
N TYR A 252 -4.96 3.70 21.10
CA TYR A 252 -5.98 3.21 20.18
C TYR A 252 -5.84 3.82 18.78
N TYR A 253 -5.50 5.12 18.71
CA TYR A 253 -5.19 5.81 17.45
C TYR A 253 -3.99 5.18 16.74
N ARG A 254 -2.89 4.96 17.48
CA ARG A 254 -1.69 4.28 16.96
C ARG A 254 -2.01 2.89 16.40
N PHE A 255 -2.75 2.09 17.16
CA PHE A 255 -3.07 0.72 16.78
C PHE A 255 -3.90 0.64 15.49
N ASN A 256 -4.90 1.52 15.33
CA ASN A 256 -5.72 1.58 14.12
C ASN A 256 -4.91 2.01 12.89
N LYS A 257 -4.00 2.99 13.04
CA LYS A 257 -3.12 3.44 11.94
C LYS A 257 -2.22 2.30 11.44
N LEU A 258 -1.54 1.60 12.36
CA LEU A 258 -0.70 0.45 12.04
C LEU A 258 -1.49 -0.68 11.37
N ARG A 259 -2.72 -0.95 11.83
CA ARG A 259 -3.58 -1.97 11.23
C ARG A 259 -3.95 -1.63 9.79
N GLY A 260 -4.24 -0.36 9.49
CA GLY A 260 -4.49 0.11 8.13
C GLY A 260 -3.32 -0.18 7.19
N GLU A 261 -2.10 0.16 7.61
CA GLU A 261 -0.88 -0.06 6.83
C GLU A 261 -0.61 -1.55 6.55
N VAL A 262 -0.83 -2.41 7.54
CA VAL A 262 -0.65 -3.87 7.38
C VAL A 262 -1.63 -4.43 6.35
N GLN A 263 -2.90 -4.00 6.37
CA GLN A 263 -3.90 -4.45 5.41
C GLN A 263 -3.52 -4.05 3.98
N GLU A 264 -3.07 -2.82 3.77
CA GLU A 264 -2.65 -2.33 2.45
C GLU A 264 -1.43 -3.10 1.93
N LYS A 265 -0.42 -3.34 2.78
CA LYS A 265 0.75 -4.14 2.40
C LYS A 265 0.39 -5.57 2.03
N ASN A 266 -0.52 -6.20 2.77
CA ASN A 266 -0.97 -7.57 2.47
C ASN A 266 -1.68 -7.64 1.10
N MET A 267 -2.54 -6.67 0.78
CA MET A 267 -3.18 -6.60 -0.54
C MET A 267 -2.16 -6.41 -1.67
N ALA A 268 -1.12 -5.59 -1.45
CA ALA A 268 -0.05 -5.42 -2.43
C ALA A 268 0.73 -6.71 -2.67
N ILE A 269 1.07 -7.44 -1.61
CA ILE A 269 1.78 -8.74 -1.69
C ILE A 269 0.96 -9.76 -2.50
N GLU A 270 -0.34 -9.87 -2.25
CA GLU A 270 -1.22 -10.81 -2.96
C GLU A 270 -1.32 -10.47 -4.46
N LYS A 271 -1.35 -9.18 -4.81
CA LYS A 271 -1.34 -8.75 -6.21
C LYS A 271 -0.03 -9.11 -6.90
N THR A 272 1.10 -8.88 -6.24
CA THR A 272 2.43 -9.22 -6.77
C THR A 272 2.62 -10.73 -6.92
N SER A 273 2.09 -11.55 -6.00
CA SER A 273 2.19 -13.00 -6.10
C SER A 273 1.41 -13.55 -7.29
N LYS A 274 0.19 -13.05 -7.55
CA LYS A 274 -0.61 -13.45 -8.73
C LYS A 274 0.10 -13.13 -10.04
N LEU A 275 0.61 -11.90 -10.18
CA LEU A 275 1.36 -11.49 -11.38
C LEU A 275 2.61 -12.35 -11.62
N ARG A 276 3.30 -12.73 -10.53
CA ARG A 276 4.48 -13.60 -10.61
C ARG A 276 4.13 -15.01 -11.08
N GLU A 277 2.97 -15.53 -10.67
CA GLU A 277 2.49 -16.84 -11.09
C GLU A 277 2.08 -16.84 -12.57
N GLU A 278 1.39 -15.79 -13.03
CA GLU A 278 1.05 -15.59 -14.44
C GLU A 278 2.31 -15.55 -15.31
N LEU A 279 3.30 -14.73 -14.95
CA LEU A 279 4.56 -14.63 -15.70
C LEU A 279 5.32 -15.96 -15.75
N LYS A 280 5.30 -16.73 -14.66
CA LYS A 280 5.91 -18.06 -14.62
C LYS A 280 5.22 -19.03 -15.59
N ASN A 281 3.89 -18.99 -15.66
CA ASN A 281 3.14 -19.84 -16.59
C ASN A 281 3.43 -19.46 -18.05
N ASP A 282 3.56 -18.18 -18.35
CA ASP A 282 3.93 -17.73 -19.70
C ASP A 282 5.35 -18.14 -20.08
N LEU A 283 6.31 -18.06 -19.15
CA LEU A 283 7.67 -18.57 -19.36
C LEU A 283 7.70 -20.07 -19.67
N ILE A 284 6.92 -20.87 -18.93
CA ILE A 284 6.81 -22.31 -19.18
C ILE A 284 6.27 -22.56 -20.58
N LYS A 285 5.19 -21.87 -20.99
CA LYS A 285 4.61 -22.02 -22.34
C LYS A 285 5.62 -21.66 -23.44
N GLU A 286 6.37 -20.59 -23.29
CA GLU A 286 7.40 -20.21 -24.27
C GLU A 286 8.54 -21.24 -24.32
N GLN A 287 8.97 -21.77 -23.17
CA GLN A 287 9.99 -22.81 -23.11
C GLN A 287 9.51 -24.12 -23.75
N GLU A 288 8.25 -24.49 -23.57
CA GLU A 288 7.62 -25.64 -24.26
C GLU A 288 7.60 -25.44 -25.78
N LYS A 289 7.22 -24.25 -26.27
CA LYS A 289 7.25 -23.93 -27.71
C LYS A 289 8.66 -24.10 -28.30
N VAL A 290 9.68 -23.57 -27.62
CA VAL A 290 11.08 -23.70 -28.05
C VAL A 290 11.52 -25.17 -28.07
N THR A 291 11.14 -25.93 -27.04
CA THR A 291 11.50 -27.35 -26.93
C THR A 291 10.84 -28.19 -28.03
N ASN A 292 9.55 -27.96 -28.31
CA ASN A 292 8.82 -28.65 -29.38
C ASN A 292 9.43 -28.38 -30.77
N LEU A 293 9.88 -27.14 -31.03
CA LEU A 293 10.60 -26.82 -32.27
C LEU A 293 11.92 -27.62 -32.37
N LYS A 294 12.71 -27.70 -31.29
CA LYS A 294 13.99 -28.45 -31.28
C LYS A 294 13.80 -29.96 -31.53
N ILE A 295 12.80 -30.59 -30.92
CA ILE A 295 12.53 -32.03 -31.08
C ILE A 295 12.12 -32.35 -32.53
N ASN A 296 11.24 -31.54 -33.11
CA ASN A 296 10.77 -31.74 -34.49
C ASN A 296 11.91 -31.63 -35.51
N HIS A 297 12.86 -30.72 -35.30
CA HIS A 297 13.97 -30.55 -36.22
C HIS A 297 14.95 -31.73 -36.22
N HIS A 298 15.24 -32.32 -35.06
CA HIS A 298 16.11 -33.51 -34.98
C HIS A 298 15.53 -34.70 -35.75
N PHE A 299 14.23 -34.95 -35.60
CA PHE A 299 13.53 -35.98 -36.37
C PHE A 299 13.57 -35.72 -37.88
N LEU A 300 13.35 -34.47 -38.30
CA LEU A 300 13.39 -34.07 -39.71
C LEU A 300 14.76 -34.32 -40.33
N PHE A 301 15.86 -33.95 -39.67
CA PHE A 301 17.22 -34.22 -40.19
C PHE A 301 17.52 -35.71 -40.31
N ASN A 302 17.15 -36.51 -39.31
CA ASN A 302 17.35 -37.95 -39.38
C ASN A 302 16.55 -38.58 -40.53
N THR A 303 15.37 -38.04 -40.81
CA THR A 303 14.53 -38.45 -41.93
C THR A 303 15.16 -38.06 -43.26
N LEU A 304 15.58 -36.80 -43.43
CA LEU A 304 16.26 -36.32 -44.64
C LEU A 304 17.56 -37.07 -44.90
N ASN A 305 18.38 -37.34 -43.87
CA ASN A 305 19.61 -38.11 -44.02
C ASN A 305 19.33 -39.56 -44.45
N SER A 306 18.29 -40.19 -43.89
CA SER A 306 17.86 -41.53 -44.33
C SER A 306 17.42 -41.54 -45.79
N MET A 307 16.64 -40.53 -46.20
CA MET A 307 16.22 -40.37 -47.60
C MET A 307 17.41 -40.12 -48.54
N ALA A 308 18.40 -39.34 -48.10
CA ALA A 308 19.64 -39.10 -48.86
C ALA A 308 20.42 -40.40 -49.07
N SER A 309 20.60 -41.21 -48.02
CA SER A 309 21.25 -42.52 -48.15
C SER A 309 20.52 -43.44 -49.11
N MET A 310 19.18 -43.50 -49.04
CA MET A 310 18.37 -44.29 -49.98
C MET A 310 18.46 -43.80 -51.42
N ALA A 311 18.56 -42.48 -51.64
CA ALA A 311 18.74 -41.92 -52.97
C ALA A 311 20.11 -42.29 -53.55
N LEU A 312 21.15 -42.29 -52.72
CA LEU A 312 22.50 -42.70 -53.11
C LEU A 312 22.58 -44.19 -53.45
N GLU A 313 21.94 -45.06 -52.65
CA GLU A 313 21.86 -46.50 -52.91
C GLU A 313 21.17 -46.86 -54.24
N LYS A 314 20.28 -45.98 -54.73
CA LYS A 314 19.53 -46.15 -55.99
C LYS A 314 20.11 -45.34 -57.15
N ASP A 315 21.33 -44.81 -57.01
CA ASP A 315 22.00 -43.96 -58.00
C ASP A 315 21.16 -42.74 -58.46
N CYS A 316 20.27 -42.25 -57.59
CA CYS A 316 19.39 -41.10 -57.85
C CYS A 316 20.08 -39.79 -57.43
N PHE A 317 21.13 -39.40 -58.15
CA PHE A 317 21.98 -38.26 -57.78
C PHE A 317 21.27 -36.91 -57.70
N ASP A 318 20.30 -36.63 -58.59
CA ASP A 318 19.53 -35.39 -58.56
C ASP A 318 18.65 -35.29 -57.30
N LEU A 319 18.04 -36.41 -56.90
CA LEU A 319 17.24 -36.49 -55.68
C LEU A 319 18.12 -36.35 -54.43
N TYR A 320 19.31 -36.97 -54.43
CA TYR A 320 20.30 -36.81 -53.37
C TYR A 320 20.68 -35.33 -53.20
N SER A 321 21.03 -34.64 -54.31
CA SER A 321 21.39 -33.22 -54.27
C SER A 321 20.26 -32.35 -53.72
N ALA A 322 19.01 -32.61 -54.15
CA ALA A 322 17.84 -31.89 -53.65
C ALA A 322 17.62 -32.08 -52.14
N ILE A 323 17.79 -33.30 -51.62
CA ILE A 323 17.66 -33.58 -50.18
C ILE A 323 18.77 -32.90 -49.37
N ILE A 324 20.00 -32.88 -49.89
CA ILE A 324 21.13 -32.18 -49.25
C ILE A 324 20.90 -30.67 -49.22
N ASP A 325 20.46 -30.07 -50.33
CA ASP A 325 20.15 -28.64 -50.38
C ASP A 325 19.01 -28.28 -49.42
N LEU A 326 17.96 -29.12 -49.36
CA LEU A 326 16.87 -28.95 -48.38
C LEU A 326 17.37 -29.06 -46.92
N SER A 327 18.26 -30.02 -46.63
CA SER A 327 18.87 -30.19 -45.31
C SER A 327 19.73 -28.98 -44.91
N LYS A 328 20.51 -28.42 -45.85
CA LYS A 328 21.28 -27.19 -45.62
C LYS A 328 20.36 -25.99 -45.36
N LEU A 329 19.25 -25.88 -46.10
CA LEU A 329 18.27 -24.81 -45.88
C LEU A 329 17.66 -24.88 -44.47
N PHE A 330 17.23 -26.07 -44.03
CA PHE A 330 16.70 -26.25 -42.67
C PHE A 330 17.76 -25.99 -41.59
N ARG A 331 19.02 -26.39 -41.82
CA ARG A 331 20.10 -26.13 -40.86
C ARG A 331 20.38 -24.65 -40.70
N TYR A 332 20.30 -23.88 -41.78
CA TYR A 332 20.48 -22.44 -41.74
C TYR A 332 19.38 -21.75 -40.92
N THR A 333 18.10 -22.05 -41.17
CA THR A 333 16.97 -21.45 -40.43
C THR A 333 16.97 -21.77 -38.93
N MET A 334 17.63 -22.86 -38.53
CA MET A 334 17.85 -23.21 -37.14
C MET A 334 18.97 -22.46 -36.43
N GLY A 335 19.76 -21.65 -37.14
CA GLY A 335 20.75 -20.72 -36.57
C GLY A 335 20.11 -19.56 -35.79
N VAL A 336 19.02 -19.82 -35.05
CA VAL A 336 18.15 -18.84 -34.36
C VAL A 336 18.90 -17.97 -33.34
N GLU A 337 20.12 -18.36 -32.96
CA GLU A 337 20.98 -17.61 -32.04
C GLU A 337 21.86 -16.56 -32.72
N LEU A 338 21.87 -16.45 -34.06
CA LEU A 338 22.65 -15.44 -34.78
C LEU A 338 21.82 -14.16 -35.00
N GLU A 339 22.23 -13.04 -34.39
CA GLU A 339 21.67 -11.72 -34.73
C GLU A 339 22.19 -11.22 -36.08
N PHE A 340 23.47 -11.49 -36.37
CA PHE A 340 24.15 -11.13 -37.62
C PHE A 340 24.91 -12.31 -38.20
N THR A 341 25.13 -12.27 -39.52
CA THR A 341 25.88 -13.26 -40.29
C THR A 341 26.66 -12.59 -41.42
N GLU A 342 27.56 -13.31 -42.07
CA GLU A 342 28.26 -12.84 -43.26
C GLU A 342 27.32 -12.87 -44.47
N LEU A 343 27.41 -11.85 -45.33
CA LEU A 343 26.62 -11.77 -46.56
C LEU A 343 26.76 -13.02 -47.44
N GLU A 344 27.95 -13.61 -47.50
CA GLU A 344 28.22 -14.86 -48.21
C GLU A 344 27.24 -15.96 -47.79
N LYS A 345 26.98 -16.10 -46.48
CA LYS A 345 26.08 -17.12 -45.94
C LYS A 345 24.63 -16.88 -46.33
N GLU A 346 24.17 -15.63 -46.37
CA GLU A 346 22.83 -15.29 -46.87
C GLU A 346 22.71 -15.58 -48.37
N ILE A 347 23.74 -15.24 -49.16
CA ILE A 347 23.77 -15.50 -50.60
C ILE A 347 23.77 -17.00 -50.90
N ASP A 348 24.59 -17.78 -50.19
CA ASP A 348 24.65 -19.24 -50.35
C ASP A 348 23.34 -19.92 -49.98
N TYR A 349 22.70 -19.44 -48.92
CA TYR A 349 21.38 -19.90 -48.51
C TYR A 349 20.32 -19.58 -49.58
N VAL A 350 20.35 -18.38 -50.17
CA VAL A 350 19.49 -18.00 -51.30
C VAL A 350 19.78 -18.85 -52.55
N LYS A 351 21.04 -19.13 -52.87
CA LYS A 351 21.43 -20.00 -54.00
C LYS A 351 20.84 -21.40 -53.83
N GLN A 352 20.92 -21.99 -52.63
CA GLN A 352 20.34 -23.29 -52.32
C GLN A 352 18.81 -23.29 -52.53
N TYR A 353 18.13 -22.24 -52.05
CA TYR A 353 16.69 -22.10 -52.25
C TYR A 353 16.32 -22.03 -53.73
N LEU A 354 17.02 -21.18 -54.49
CA LEU A 354 16.77 -21.00 -55.92
C LEU A 354 17.12 -22.25 -56.74
N ASN A 355 18.13 -23.03 -56.34
CA ASN A 355 18.44 -24.33 -56.95
C ASN A 355 17.29 -25.32 -56.79
N LEU A 356 16.66 -25.40 -55.61
CA LEU A 356 15.47 -26.24 -55.41
C LEU A 356 14.30 -25.78 -56.29
N GLN A 357 14.10 -24.48 -56.45
CA GLN A 357 13.09 -23.97 -57.39
C GLN A 357 13.46 -24.30 -58.84
N LYS A 358 14.75 -24.25 -59.20
CA LYS A 358 15.21 -24.61 -60.55
C LYS A 358 14.93 -26.08 -60.87
N ILE A 359 15.07 -27.00 -59.91
CA ILE A 359 14.67 -28.41 -60.10
C ILE A 359 13.17 -28.50 -60.42
N ARG A 360 12.33 -27.75 -59.69
CA ARG A 360 10.87 -27.76 -59.87
C ARG A 360 10.41 -27.17 -61.20
N TYR A 361 11.05 -26.10 -61.67
CA TYR A 361 10.66 -25.36 -62.89
C TYR A 361 11.56 -25.65 -64.09
N SER A 362 12.59 -26.48 -63.93
CA SER A 362 13.51 -26.92 -64.98
C SER A 362 14.01 -25.74 -65.84
N ASP A 363 13.86 -25.81 -67.17
CA ASP A 363 14.34 -24.80 -68.13
C ASP A 363 13.48 -23.52 -68.18
N GLU A 364 12.39 -23.45 -67.42
CA GLU A 364 11.54 -22.26 -67.34
C GLU A 364 12.09 -21.20 -66.37
N LEU A 365 13.08 -21.54 -65.55
CA LEU A 365 13.69 -20.65 -64.58
C LEU A 365 15.19 -20.43 -64.89
N GLU A 366 15.51 -19.20 -65.27
CA GLU A 366 16.86 -18.71 -65.46
C GLU A 366 17.26 -17.85 -64.26
N ILE A 367 18.43 -18.13 -63.68
CA ILE A 367 18.94 -17.41 -62.52
C ILE A 367 20.32 -16.86 -62.87
N GLU A 368 20.51 -15.57 -62.67
CA GLU A 368 21.77 -14.87 -62.89
C GLU A 368 22.31 -14.33 -61.56
N TYR A 369 23.58 -14.60 -61.27
CA TYR A 369 24.27 -14.10 -60.08
C TYR A 369 25.39 -13.18 -60.52
N ASN A 370 25.36 -11.92 -60.07
CA ASN A 370 26.43 -10.95 -60.27
C ASN A 370 26.90 -10.44 -58.90
N ILE A 371 27.71 -11.25 -58.23
CA ILE A 371 28.11 -11.02 -56.84
C ILE A 371 29.55 -10.51 -56.81
N ASP A 372 29.77 -9.33 -56.24
CA ASP A 372 31.11 -8.83 -55.96
C ASP A 372 31.64 -9.49 -54.67
N GLU A 373 32.51 -10.50 -54.85
CA GLU A 373 33.08 -11.31 -53.77
C GLU A 373 33.84 -10.48 -52.72
N LYS A 374 34.29 -9.27 -53.05
CA LYS A 374 34.96 -8.36 -52.12
C LYS A 374 34.10 -8.04 -50.88
N TYR A 375 32.78 -8.14 -51.00
CA TYR A 375 31.84 -7.81 -49.92
C TYR A 375 31.22 -9.03 -49.23
N ASN A 376 31.72 -10.25 -49.50
CA ASN A 376 31.22 -11.49 -48.90
C ASN A 376 31.25 -11.47 -47.35
N ASN A 377 32.25 -10.83 -46.76
CA ASN A 377 32.45 -10.76 -45.30
C ASN A 377 31.69 -9.61 -44.62
N VAL A 378 30.87 -8.85 -45.34
CA VAL A 378 30.07 -7.77 -44.74
C VAL A 378 29.03 -8.37 -43.79
N GLY A 379 28.97 -7.85 -42.56
CA GLY A 379 27.99 -8.27 -41.58
C GLY A 379 26.59 -7.79 -41.93
N VAL A 380 25.64 -8.72 -42.00
CA VAL A 380 24.23 -8.46 -42.32
C VAL A 380 23.29 -9.14 -41.31
N PRO A 381 22.06 -8.64 -41.10
CA PRO A 381 21.11 -9.29 -40.19
C PRO A 381 20.80 -10.70 -40.66
N PHE A 382 20.77 -11.66 -39.75
CA PHE A 382 20.46 -13.04 -40.09
C PHE A 382 19.04 -13.17 -40.69
N ASN A 383 18.93 -13.94 -41.77
CA ASN A 383 17.72 -14.25 -42.51
C ASN A 383 16.95 -13.00 -42.95
N PHE A 384 17.59 -12.15 -43.75
CA PHE A 384 16.98 -10.95 -44.31
C PHE A 384 16.80 -11.01 -45.83
N LEU A 385 17.68 -11.73 -46.53
CA LEU A 385 17.70 -11.77 -48.00
C LEU A 385 16.68 -12.78 -48.55
N GLN A 386 16.53 -13.93 -47.90
CA GLN A 386 15.60 -14.99 -48.34
C GLN A 386 14.16 -14.48 -48.51
N PRO A 387 13.54 -13.77 -47.54
CA PRO A 387 12.15 -13.35 -47.70
C PRO A 387 11.95 -12.40 -48.88
N ILE A 388 12.96 -11.61 -49.26
CA ILE A 388 12.87 -10.72 -50.41
C ILE A 388 12.96 -11.51 -51.72
N VAL A 389 13.87 -12.48 -51.79
CA VAL A 389 13.98 -13.38 -52.95
C VAL A 389 12.73 -14.24 -53.11
N GLU A 390 12.17 -14.74 -52.00
CA GLU A 390 10.90 -15.47 -52.01
C GLU A 390 9.75 -14.59 -52.49
N ASN A 391 9.69 -13.32 -52.07
CA ASN A 391 8.70 -12.38 -52.59
C ASN A 391 8.87 -12.15 -54.10
N ALA A 392 10.10 -11.91 -54.57
CA ALA A 392 10.40 -11.74 -55.99
C ALA A 392 10.05 -12.98 -56.82
N PHE A 393 10.14 -14.17 -56.23
CA PHE A 393 9.77 -15.43 -56.87
C PHE A 393 8.26 -15.70 -56.86
N VAL A 394 7.65 -15.78 -55.68
CA VAL A 394 6.24 -16.17 -55.48
C VAL A 394 5.29 -15.12 -56.03
N HIS A 395 5.52 -13.84 -55.71
CA HIS A 395 4.67 -12.75 -56.15
C HIS A 395 5.07 -12.24 -57.53
N GLY A 396 6.38 -12.17 -57.81
CA GLY A 396 6.87 -11.69 -59.09
C GLY A 396 6.41 -12.53 -60.27
N PHE A 397 6.34 -13.86 -60.15
CA PHE A 397 5.95 -14.73 -61.26
C PHE A 397 4.48 -15.17 -61.27
N LYS A 398 3.64 -14.64 -60.39
CA LYS A 398 2.26 -15.13 -60.17
C LYS A 398 1.39 -15.16 -61.45
N ASN A 399 1.61 -14.23 -62.38
CA ASN A 399 0.86 -14.12 -63.63
C ASN A 399 1.76 -14.14 -64.90
N SER A 400 3.01 -14.59 -64.80
CA SER A 400 3.93 -14.61 -65.95
C SER A 400 3.83 -15.92 -66.73
N LEU A 401 3.57 -15.82 -68.03
CA LEU A 401 3.54 -16.95 -68.98
C LEU A 401 4.91 -17.16 -69.67
N ASP A 402 5.84 -16.23 -69.48
CA ASP A 402 7.16 -16.24 -70.10
C ASP A 402 8.20 -16.96 -69.23
N LYS A 403 9.39 -17.21 -69.81
CA LYS A 403 10.54 -17.72 -69.04
C LYS A 403 10.83 -16.80 -67.84
N LYS A 404 10.85 -17.40 -66.65
CA LYS A 404 11.11 -16.71 -65.39
C LYS A 404 12.60 -16.43 -65.29
N LYS A 405 12.97 -15.16 -65.11
CA LYS A 405 14.34 -14.70 -64.91
C LYS A 405 14.45 -13.98 -63.59
N LEU A 406 15.38 -14.43 -62.75
CA LEU A 406 15.70 -13.78 -61.49
C LEU A 406 17.19 -13.45 -61.45
N LYS A 407 17.52 -12.19 -61.17
CA LYS A 407 18.89 -11.70 -61.10
C LYS A 407 19.18 -11.17 -59.70
N LEU A 408 20.24 -11.69 -59.08
CA LEU A 408 20.78 -11.21 -57.80
C LEU A 408 22.12 -10.53 -58.06
N SER A 409 22.23 -9.25 -57.71
CA SER A 409 23.46 -8.47 -57.89
C SER A 409 23.91 -7.80 -56.59
N THR A 410 25.22 -7.79 -56.33
CA THR A 410 25.83 -7.03 -55.22
C THR A 410 26.99 -6.20 -55.73
N PHE A 411 27.01 -4.90 -55.42
CA PHE A 411 28.08 -3.99 -55.83
C PHE A 411 28.12 -2.73 -54.95
N LEU A 412 29.23 -2.00 -55.02
CA LEU A 412 29.38 -0.72 -54.33
C LEU A 412 28.65 0.41 -55.08
N TYR A 413 27.82 1.17 -54.37
CA TYR A 413 27.13 2.33 -54.92
C TYR A 413 27.02 3.42 -53.85
N ASN A 414 27.53 4.62 -54.13
CA ASN A 414 27.53 5.77 -53.20
C ASN A 414 28.01 5.40 -51.76
N GLU A 415 29.17 4.74 -51.67
CA GLU A 415 29.80 4.29 -50.41
C GLU A 415 29.00 3.25 -49.60
N ARG A 416 27.91 2.73 -50.17
CA ARG A 416 27.08 1.67 -49.57
C ARG A 416 27.17 0.41 -50.41
N LEU A 417 26.99 -0.73 -49.76
CA LEU A 417 26.77 -1.99 -50.46
C LEU A 417 25.32 -2.01 -50.94
N ARG A 418 25.15 -2.07 -52.25
CA ARG A 418 23.85 -2.21 -52.91
C ARG A 418 23.60 -3.67 -53.24
N ILE A 419 22.43 -4.16 -52.83
CA ILE A 419 21.92 -5.50 -53.14
C ILE A 419 20.66 -5.32 -53.99
N VAL A 420 20.63 -5.92 -55.17
CA VAL A 420 19.52 -5.82 -56.11
C VAL A 420 18.97 -7.21 -56.42
N ILE A 421 17.67 -7.39 -56.21
CA ILE A 421 16.93 -8.58 -56.63
C ILE A 421 15.94 -8.15 -57.71
N GLU A 422 16.20 -8.56 -58.94
CA GLU A 422 15.36 -8.23 -60.10
C GLU A 422 14.66 -9.49 -60.62
N ASN A 423 13.37 -9.36 -60.93
CA ASN A 423 12.58 -10.39 -61.61
C ASN A 423 11.89 -9.83 -62.86
N ASN A 424 11.84 -10.59 -63.95
CA ASN A 424 11.13 -10.22 -65.19
C ASN A 424 9.62 -10.58 -65.17
N GLY A 425 9.05 -10.61 -63.97
CA GLY A 425 7.68 -11.06 -63.75
C GLY A 425 6.65 -9.94 -63.97
N SER A 426 5.52 -10.02 -63.28
CA SER A 426 4.48 -8.99 -63.34
C SER A 426 5.04 -7.62 -62.97
N SER A 427 4.88 -6.64 -63.85
CA SER A 427 5.19 -5.25 -63.57
C SER A 427 4.14 -4.67 -62.61
N LEU A 428 4.61 -3.89 -61.64
CA LEU A 428 3.78 -3.11 -60.74
C LEU A 428 3.51 -1.73 -61.35
N SER A 429 2.27 -1.25 -61.23
CA SER A 429 1.93 0.14 -61.54
C SER A 429 2.58 1.09 -60.51
N ASP A 430 2.75 2.37 -60.86
CA ASP A 430 3.28 3.37 -59.92
C ASP A 430 2.45 3.43 -58.61
N SER A 431 1.14 3.25 -58.70
CA SER A 431 0.25 3.17 -57.54
C SER A 431 0.50 1.92 -56.68
N ASP A 432 0.81 0.77 -57.29
CA ASP A 432 1.11 -0.46 -56.56
C ASP A 432 2.49 -0.39 -55.90
N VAL A 433 3.47 0.22 -56.56
CA VAL A 433 4.80 0.48 -55.99
C VAL A 433 4.67 1.37 -54.74
N CYS A 434 3.92 2.48 -54.84
CA CYS A 434 3.65 3.35 -53.70
C CYS A 434 2.96 2.61 -52.55
N THR A 435 2.01 1.73 -52.88
CA THR A 435 1.30 0.91 -51.89
C THR A 435 2.24 -0.10 -51.20
N VAL A 436 3.13 -0.74 -51.94
CA VAL A 436 4.12 -1.67 -51.39
C VAL A 436 5.09 -0.93 -50.47
N ILE A 437 5.61 0.23 -50.89
CA ILE A 437 6.50 1.06 -50.05
C ILE A 437 5.79 1.51 -48.76
N GLN A 438 4.53 1.97 -48.85
CA GLN A 438 3.75 2.32 -47.66
C GLN A 438 3.53 1.14 -46.72
N LYS A 439 3.25 -0.06 -47.25
CA LYS A 439 3.09 -1.27 -46.44
C LYS A 439 4.39 -1.71 -45.76
N ILE A 440 5.53 -1.52 -46.43
CA ILE A 440 6.85 -1.78 -45.85
C ILE A 440 7.09 -0.89 -44.62
N HIS A 441 6.70 0.38 -44.67
CA HIS A 441 6.86 1.33 -43.56
C HIS A 441 5.81 1.19 -42.44
N ASN A 442 4.56 0.82 -42.76
CA ASN A 442 3.45 0.81 -41.79
C ASN A 442 3.34 -0.47 -40.94
N ASN A 443 4.38 -1.32 -40.90
CA ASN A 443 4.45 -2.51 -40.04
C ASN A 443 3.21 -3.42 -40.11
N SER A 444 2.65 -3.60 -41.31
CA SER A 444 1.36 -4.28 -41.52
C SER A 444 1.40 -5.82 -41.42
N GLY A 445 2.42 -6.39 -40.77
CA GLY A 445 2.53 -7.84 -40.53
C GLY A 445 2.86 -8.70 -41.75
N HIS A 446 3.44 -8.11 -42.82
CA HIS A 446 3.88 -8.84 -44.02
C HIS A 446 5.39 -9.08 -44.04
N GLY A 447 5.86 -10.10 -44.78
CA GLY A 447 7.27 -10.53 -44.83
C GLY A 447 8.27 -9.39 -45.09
N LEU A 448 7.96 -8.48 -46.02
CA LEU A 448 8.84 -7.32 -46.33
C LEU A 448 8.88 -6.26 -45.22
N SER A 449 7.78 -6.03 -44.49
CA SER A 449 7.75 -5.09 -43.35
C SER A 449 8.59 -5.59 -42.17
N LEU A 450 8.65 -6.91 -41.98
CA LEU A 450 9.52 -7.52 -40.98
C LEU A 450 11.00 -7.34 -41.33
N ILE A 451 11.36 -7.43 -42.63
CA ILE A 451 12.73 -7.17 -43.09
C ILE A 451 13.11 -5.70 -42.91
N HIS A 452 12.22 -4.76 -43.24
CA HIS A 452 12.47 -3.35 -42.98
C HIS A 452 12.70 -3.07 -41.49
N SER A 453 11.87 -3.64 -40.60
CA SER A 453 12.06 -3.53 -39.15
C SER A 453 13.40 -4.14 -38.70
N LYS A 454 13.81 -5.29 -39.25
CA LYS A 454 15.13 -5.89 -38.96
C LYS A 454 16.29 -4.99 -39.40
N LEU A 455 16.24 -4.44 -40.61
CA LEU A 455 17.26 -3.52 -41.13
C LEU A 455 17.31 -2.22 -40.31
N GLN A 456 16.15 -1.72 -39.88
CA GLN A 456 16.06 -0.55 -39.00
C GLN A 456 16.64 -0.80 -37.61
N PHE A 457 16.42 -1.99 -37.04
CA PHE A 457 17.06 -2.37 -35.78
C PHE A 457 18.59 -2.47 -35.93
N ALA A 458 19.07 -3.04 -37.04
CA ALA A 458 20.49 -3.26 -37.28
C ALA A 458 21.26 -1.98 -37.64
N TYR A 459 20.67 -1.08 -38.43
CA TYR A 459 21.36 0.07 -39.02
C TYR A 459 20.73 1.43 -38.65
N ALA A 460 19.74 1.45 -37.76
CA ALA A 460 18.94 2.64 -37.47
C ALA A 460 18.40 3.27 -38.77
N ASN A 461 18.74 4.52 -39.07
CA ASN A 461 18.33 5.22 -40.29
C ASN A 461 19.39 5.15 -41.41
N ASN A 462 20.46 4.37 -41.25
CA ASN A 462 21.58 4.29 -42.19
C ASN A 462 21.42 3.14 -43.21
N PHE A 463 20.20 2.87 -43.67
CA PHE A 463 19.92 1.94 -44.76
C PHE A 463 18.83 2.52 -45.67
N LYS A 464 18.69 1.97 -46.87
CA LYS A 464 17.58 2.28 -47.78
C LYS A 464 17.01 0.99 -48.34
N MET A 465 15.68 0.92 -48.48
CA MET A 465 14.99 -0.17 -49.14
C MET A 465 13.96 0.43 -50.09
N ASP A 466 14.12 0.20 -51.38
CA ASP A 466 13.25 0.71 -52.43
C ASP A 466 12.75 -0.43 -53.33
N VAL A 467 11.64 -0.18 -54.01
CA VAL A 467 11.11 -1.03 -55.08
C VAL A 467 10.99 -0.18 -56.33
N ILE A 468 11.58 -0.63 -57.43
CA ILE A 468 11.46 0.01 -58.74
C ILE A 468 10.84 -1.02 -59.68
N SER A 469 9.79 -0.62 -60.39
CA SER A 469 9.14 -1.47 -61.39
C SER A 469 9.14 -0.74 -62.73
N ASN A 470 9.59 -1.46 -63.75
CA ASN A 470 9.52 -1.05 -65.15
C ASN A 470 8.53 -1.97 -65.88
N GLU A 471 8.19 -1.66 -67.13
CA GLU A 471 7.25 -2.48 -67.93
C GLU A 471 7.65 -3.96 -68.04
N LYS A 472 8.95 -4.28 -67.87
CA LYS A 472 9.53 -5.62 -68.10
C LYS A 472 10.17 -6.26 -66.87
N SER A 473 10.38 -5.53 -65.78
CA SER A 473 11.00 -6.09 -64.58
C SER A 473 10.66 -5.30 -63.32
N THR A 474 10.65 -6.00 -62.19
CA THR A 474 10.55 -5.40 -60.85
C THR A 474 11.86 -5.68 -60.11
N SER A 475 12.41 -4.64 -59.48
CA SER A 475 13.67 -4.66 -58.76
C SER A 475 13.48 -4.21 -57.31
N PHE A 476 13.87 -5.06 -56.37
CA PHE A 476 14.06 -4.70 -54.98
C PHE A 476 15.49 -4.25 -54.76
N ILE A 477 15.68 -3.05 -54.23
CA ILE A 477 16.99 -2.43 -54.03
C ILE A 477 17.19 -2.17 -52.55
N ILE A 478 18.30 -2.66 -52.01
CA ILE A 478 18.68 -2.48 -50.62
C ILE A 478 20.07 -1.86 -50.57
N ASP A 479 20.19 -0.70 -49.94
CA ASP A 479 21.47 -0.04 -49.70
C ASP A 479 21.80 -0.14 -48.21
N ILE A 480 22.89 -0.82 -47.87
CA ILE A 480 23.35 -1.01 -46.49
C ILE A 480 24.79 -0.48 -46.30
N PRO A 481 25.17 -0.08 -45.07
CA PRO A 481 26.52 0.37 -44.79
C PRO A 481 27.48 -0.82 -44.75
N ILE A 482 28.74 -0.60 -45.16
CA ILE A 482 29.78 -1.64 -45.12
C ILE A 482 30.34 -1.69 -43.69
N VAL A 483 29.93 -2.71 -42.92
CA VAL A 483 30.39 -2.94 -41.54
C VAL A 483 31.23 -4.22 -41.50
N ASN A 484 32.55 -4.07 -41.32
CA ASN A 484 33.50 -5.19 -41.29
C ASN A 484 33.65 -5.84 -39.91
N ASN A 485 33.02 -5.29 -38.86
CA ASN A 485 33.09 -5.84 -37.50
C ASN A 485 31.70 -6.31 -37.05
N LEU A 486 31.48 -7.61 -37.19
CA LEU A 486 30.45 -8.33 -36.44
C LEU A 486 30.84 -8.28 -34.96
N LYS A 487 30.22 -7.40 -34.17
CA LYS A 487 30.31 -7.53 -32.70
C LYS A 487 29.70 -8.89 -32.35
N LYS A 488 30.55 -9.81 -31.89
CA LYS A 488 30.16 -11.08 -31.27
C LYS A 488 29.36 -10.83 -29.99
#